data_AF-A0A964T704-F1
#
_entry.id   AF-A0A964T704-F1
#
_cell.length_a   1.000
_cell.length_b   1.000
_cell.length_c   1.000
_cell.angle_alpha   90.00
_cell.angle_beta   90.00
_cell.angle_gamma   90.00
#
_symmetry.space_group_name_H-M   'P 1'
#
loop_
_entity.id
_entity.type
_entity.pdbx_description
1 polymer ?
#
loop_
_entity_poly.entity_id
_entity_poly.type
_entity_poly.pdbx_seq_one_letter_code
_entity_poly.pdbx_strand_id
1 'polypeptide(L)' 'MDGIPETAEILATVARLEGAFEEHPDPAVRRLYGLYLKVCKQFEDDLGNARDRALSRAAVLMLIRLQEEGAGDGTAA' A
#
# COMPACT_ATOMS: atom_id res chain seq x y z
N MET A 1 14.22 -19.59 -5.04
CA MET A 1 13.26 -20.08 -4.04
C MET A 1 12.09 -19.13 -4.11
N ASP A 2 11.06 -19.45 -4.88
CA ASP A 2 9.88 -18.60 -4.99
C ASP A 2 8.83 -19.17 -4.04
N GLY A 3 9.02 -18.87 -2.76
CA GLY A 3 8.13 -19.28 -1.67
C GLY A 3 6.98 -18.29 -1.50
N ILE A 4 5.89 -18.76 -0.90
CA ILE A 4 4.82 -17.88 -0.42
C ILE A 4 5.44 -16.96 0.64
N PRO A 5 5.41 -15.62 0.46
CA PRO A 5 6.05 -14.71 1.39
C PRO A 5 5.45 -14.83 2.78
N GLU A 6 6.33 -14.80 3.78
CA GLU A 6 5.95 -14.85 5.18
C GLU A 6 5.31 -13.53 5.62
N THR A 7 4.47 -13.58 6.66
CA THR A 7 3.81 -12.39 7.19
C THR A 7 4.80 -11.28 7.56
N ALA A 8 5.98 -11.62 8.07
CA ALA A 8 7.02 -10.66 8.41
C ALA A 8 7.55 -9.89 7.18
N GLU A 9 7.72 -10.58 6.05
CA GLU A 9 8.17 -9.98 4.79
C GLU A 9 7.11 -9.05 4.19
N ILE A 10 5.83 -9.45 4.31
CA ILE A 10 4.70 -8.61 3.90
C ILE A 10 4.66 -7.35 4.76
N LEU A 11 4.79 -7.48 6.09
CA LEU A 11 4.79 -6.33 7.01
C LEU A 11 5.98 -5.39 6.76
N ALA A 12 7.17 -5.93 6.46
CA ALA A 12 8.31 -5.11 6.09
C ALA A 12 8.06 -4.30 4.81
N THR A 13 7.38 -4.91 3.83
CA THR A 13 6.97 -4.22 2.60
C THR A 13 5.94 -3.13 2.88
N VAL A 14 4.94 -3.42 3.72
CA VAL A 14 3.92 -2.44 4.15
C VAL A 14 4.59 -1.25 4.83
N ALA A 15 5.42 -1.47 5.85
CA ALA A 15 6.08 -0.39 6.59
C ALA A 15 6.94 0.50 5.69
N ARG A 16 7.68 -0.10 4.75
CA ARG A 16 8.49 0.65 3.78
C ARG A 16 7.63 1.55 2.88
N LEU A 17 6.51 1.04 2.37
CA LEU A 17 5.62 1.81 1.48
C LEU A 17 4.81 2.86 2.25
N GLU A 18 4.37 2.56 3.47
CA GLU A 18 3.69 3.53 4.33
C GLU A 18 4.58 4.74 4.61
N GLY A 19 5.83 4.53 5.02
CA GLY A 19 6.77 5.63 5.23
C GLY A 19 7.01 6.46 3.96
N ALA A 20 7.15 5.79 2.80
CA ALA A 20 7.34 6.47 1.53
C ALA A 20 6.13 7.34 1.12
N PHE A 21 4.90 6.88 1.37
CA PHE A 21 3.69 7.62 0.98
C PHE A 21 3.26 8.67 2.00
N GLU A 22 3.55 8.46 3.28
CA GLU A 22 3.29 9.44 4.34
C GLU A 22 4.07 10.74 4.10
N GLU A 23 5.35 10.60 3.73
CA GLU A 23 6.26 11.73 3.49
C GLU A 23 6.25 12.20 2.01
N HIS A 24 5.38 11.64 1.17
CA HIS A 24 5.43 11.89 -0.27
C HIS A 24 5.14 13.36 -0.61
N PRO A 25 5.94 14.01 -1.50
CA PRO A 25 5.78 15.43 -1.82
C PRO A 25 4.51 15.73 -2.61
N ASP A 26 4.05 14.80 -3.45
CA ASP A 26 2.83 14.96 -4.27
C ASP A 26 1.53 14.91 -3.42
N PRO A 27 0.72 15.99 -3.40
CA PRO A 27 -0.58 16.01 -2.72
C PRO A 27 -1.59 14.95 -3.20
N ALA A 28 -1.52 14.52 -4.47
CA ALA A 28 -2.40 13.49 -5.00
C ALA A 28 -2.09 12.13 -4.37
N VAL A 29 -0.82 11.77 -4.26
CA VAL A 29 -0.35 10.55 -3.58
C VAL A 29 -0.71 10.61 -2.08
N ARG A 30 -0.50 11.73 -1.40
CA ARG A 30 -0.90 11.88 0.01
C ARG A 30 -2.42 11.74 0.21
N ARG A 31 -3.22 12.20 -0.75
CA ARG A 31 -4.68 11.99 -0.71
C ARG A 31 -5.02 10.50 -0.80
N LEU A 32 -4.38 9.76 -1.70
CA LEU A 32 -4.56 8.31 -1.82
C LEU A 32 -4.11 7.58 -0.54
N TYR A 33 -3.00 7.99 0.05
CA TYR A 33 -2.54 7.47 1.34
C TYR A 33 -3.56 7.72 2.46
N GLY A 34 -4.17 8.90 2.50
CA GLY A 34 -5.27 9.19 3.42
C GLY A 34 -6.50 8.31 3.24
N LEU A 35 -6.80 7.86 2.01
CA LEU A 35 -7.85 6.88 1.73
C LEU A 35 -7.42 5.47 2.18
N TYR A 36 -6.16 5.10 1.93
CA TYR A 36 -5.57 3.85 2.41
C TYR A 36 -5.74 3.70 3.93
N LEU A 37 -5.42 4.73 4.72
CA LEU A 37 -5.59 4.69 6.18
C LEU A 37 -7.04 4.41 6.62
N LYS A 38 -8.04 4.90 5.86
CA LYS A 38 -9.46 4.60 6.15
C LYS A 38 -9.80 3.16 5.83
N VAL A 39 -9.30 2.63 4.72
CA VAL A 39 -9.49 1.22 4.32
C VAL A 39 -8.76 0.27 5.28
N CYS A 40 -7.60 0.65 5.83
CA CYS A 40 -6.91 -0.16 6.84
C CYS A 40 -7.78 -0.41 8.07
N LYS A 41 -8.53 0.60 8.54
CA LYS A 41 -9.47 0.43 9.66
C LYS A 41 -10.55 -0.61 9.33
N GLN A 42 -11.11 -0.52 8.12
CA GLN A 42 -12.07 -1.51 7.61
C GLN A 42 -11.46 -2.93 7.61
N PHE A 43 -10.20 -3.09 7.20
CA PHE A 43 -9.52 -4.38 7.25
C PHE A 43 -9.28 -4.88 8.68
N GLU A 44 -9.02 -4.00 9.65
CA GLU A 44 -8.89 -4.38 11.06
C GLU A 44 -10.20 -4.90 11.64
N ASP A 45 -11.32 -4.28 11.26
CA ASP A 45 -12.66 -4.67 11.69
C ASP A 45 -13.16 -5.96 11.00
N ASP A 46 -12.92 -6.09 9.69
CA ASP A 46 -13.52 -7.15 8.87
C ASP A 46 -12.64 -8.41 8.73
N LEU A 47 -11.31 -8.31 8.92
CA LEU A 47 -10.39 -9.43 8.74
C LEU A 47 -9.81 -9.91 10.07
N GLY A 48 -10.12 -11.15 10.44
CA GLY A 48 -9.62 -11.78 11.67
C GLY A 48 -8.16 -12.26 11.60
N ASN A 49 -7.63 -12.53 10.40
CA ASN A 49 -6.27 -13.07 10.24
C ASN A 49 -5.24 -11.96 10.01
N ALA A 50 -4.15 -11.97 10.80
CA ALA A 50 -3.08 -10.97 10.72
C ALA A 50 -2.35 -10.95 9.37
N ARG A 51 -2.15 -12.12 8.75
CA ARG A 51 -1.52 -12.25 7.43
C ARG A 51 -2.41 -11.67 6.34
N ASP A 52 -3.71 -11.93 6.39
CA ASP A 52 -4.67 -11.41 5.40
C ASP A 52 -4.78 -9.89 5.49
N ARG A 53 -4.78 -9.33 6.71
CA ARG A 53 -4.66 -7.87 6.92
C ARG A 53 -3.40 -7.30 6.32
N ALA A 54 -2.25 -7.92 6.57
CA ALA A 54 -0.97 -7.46 6.02
C ALA A 54 -0.97 -7.52 4.48
N LEU A 55 -1.51 -8.60 3.90
CA LEU A 55 -1.57 -8.79 2.46
C LEU A 55 -2.51 -7.79 1.79
N SER A 56 -3.70 -7.56 2.36
CA SER A 56 -4.65 -6.56 1.86
C SER A 56 -4.08 -5.14 1.93
N ARG A 57 -3.36 -4.80 3.02
CA ARG A 57 -2.63 -3.53 3.13
C ARG A 57 -1.58 -3.39 2.03
N ALA A 58 -0.75 -4.42 1.85
CA ALA A 58 0.27 -4.43 0.80
C ALA A 58 -0.35 -4.24 -0.60
N ALA A 59 -1.46 -4.90 -0.90
CA ALA A 59 -2.14 -4.79 -2.19
C ALA A 59 -2.62 -3.35 -2.49
N VAL A 60 -3.22 -2.67 -1.51
CA VAL A 60 -3.67 -1.27 -1.68
C VAL A 60 -2.47 -0.34 -1.85
N LEU A 61 -1.39 -0.53 -1.08
CA LEU A 61 -0.17 0.27 -1.22
C LEU A 61 0.48 0.08 -2.60
N MET A 62 0.48 -1.14 -3.14
CA MET A 62 0.96 -1.39 -4.50
C MET A 62 0.11 -0.71 -5.57
N LEU A 63 -1.21 -0.58 -5.35
CA LEU A 63 -2.07 0.20 -6.24
C LEU A 63 -1.70 1.69 -6.21
N ILE A 64 -1.44 2.26 -5.03
CA ILE A 64 -0.98 3.65 -4.89
C ILE A 64 0.36 3.82 -5.61
N ARG A 65 1.28 2.86 -5.46
CA ARG A 65 2.57 2.85 -6.15
C ARG A 65 2.41 2.88 -7.67
N LEU A 66 1.52 2.04 -8.20
CA LEU A 66 1.24 2.00 -9.64
C LEU A 66 0.66 3.33 -10.15
N GLN A 67 -0.19 3.98 -9.37
CA GLN A 67 -0.75 5.30 -9.73
C GLN A 67 0.29 6.41 -9.66
N GLU A 68 1.21 6.38 -8.68
CA GLU A 68 2.36 7.28 -8.61
C GLU A 68 3.27 7.11 -9.83
N GLU A 69 3.62 5.88 -10.18
CA GLU A 69 4.47 5.55 -11.34
C GLU A 69 3.80 5.98 -12.66
N GLY A 70 2.49 5.71 -12.81
CA GLY A 70 1.72 6.16 -13.98
C GLY A 70 1.51 7.67 -14.07
N ALA A 71 1.54 8.40 -12.94
CA ALA A 71 1.54 9.87 -12.93
C ALA A 71 2.91 10.47 -13.31
N GLY A 72 3.99 9.69 -13.19
CA GLY A 72 5.33 10.02 -13.67
C GLY A 72 5.51 9.84 -15.18
N ASP A 73 4.78 8.91 -15.80
CA ASP A 73 4.80 8.62 -17.23
C ASP A 73 3.84 9.53 -18.03
N GLY A 74 4.06 10.85 -17.92
CA GLY A 74 3.47 11.84 -18.82
C GLY A 74 3.99 11.69 -20.26
N THR A 75 3.71 10.58 -20.94
CA THR A 75 3.77 10.44 -22.40
C THR A 75 2.74 9.44 -22.91
N ALA A 76 1.77 10.00 -23.66
CA ALA A 76 0.85 9.41 -24.62
C ALA A 76 -0.28 8.50 -24.06
N ALA A 77 -1.56 8.73 -24.33
CA ALA A 77 -2.27 9.63 -25.24
C ALA A 77 -3.71 9.80 -24.73
#